data_AF-A0A2I7KAQ5-F1
#
_entry.id   AF-A0A2I7KAQ5-F1
#
_cell.length_a   1.000
_cell.length_b   1.000
_cell.length_c   1.000
_cell.angle_alpha   90.00
_cell.angle_beta   90.00
_cell.angle_gamma   90.00
#
_symmetry.space_group_name_H-M   'P 1'
#
loop_
_entity.id
_entity.type
_entity.pdbx_description
1 polymer ?
#
loop_
_entity_poly.entity_id
_entity_poly.type
_entity_poly.pdbx_seq_one_letter_code
_entity_poly.pdbx_strand_id
1 'polypeptide(L)'
;MADLLRPHGPWLGQACFRRDSWRRTSLRLISLVVAGLLLSACADSSTGGNSTQVSRNTPAAPPGAAPGSCWATHTTPAVIETVTVQVMTRPARTAPDGRVIAPARFRRETRQDIVRPRRESWFETPCPVDMTPQLVGSLQRALAVRGLYTGEITGQLDSATRASVRKFQKQDGFDNDQLSLLSARKLGLVAVET
;
A
#
# COMPACT_ATOMS: atom_id res chain seq x y z
N MET A 1 -31.63 51.34 17.97
CA MET A 1 -31.82 51.78 16.58
C MET A 1 -31.44 50.59 15.71
N ALA A 2 -32.43 49.74 15.45
CA ALA A 2 -33.22 49.74 14.21
C ALA A 2 -32.40 49.03 13.11
N ASP A 3 -32.56 47.72 12.95
CA ASP A 3 -33.64 47.04 12.21
C ASP A 3 -33.53 47.28 10.69
N LEU A 4 -33.73 46.19 9.93
CA LEU A 4 -33.95 45.98 8.48
C LEU A 4 -33.16 44.72 8.03
N LEU A 5 -33.72 43.49 8.10
CA LEU A 5 -34.75 42.91 7.20
C LEU A 5 -34.43 43.20 5.72
N ARG A 6 -34.22 42.26 4.81
CA ARG A 6 -34.93 40.99 4.56
C ARG A 6 -34.16 40.09 3.57
N PRO A 7 -34.39 38.77 3.61
CA PRO A 7 -34.04 37.81 2.56
C PRO A 7 -35.15 37.66 1.51
N HIS A 8 -34.76 37.40 0.26
CA HIS A 8 -35.57 36.83 -0.84
C HIS A 8 -34.71 35.71 -1.43
N GLY A 9 -35.13 34.49 -1.73
CA GLY A 9 -36.41 33.79 -1.81
C GLY A 9 -36.08 32.37 -2.34
N PRO A 10 -37.04 31.45 -2.39
CA PRO A 10 -36.78 30.01 -2.49
C PRO A 10 -36.75 29.53 -3.95
N TRP A 11 -35.81 28.65 -4.28
CA TRP A 11 -35.95 27.76 -5.43
C TRP A 11 -36.59 26.45 -4.98
N LEU A 12 -37.92 26.42 -5.14
CA LEU A 12 -38.70 25.19 -5.26
C LEU A 12 -38.32 24.47 -6.56
N GLY A 13 -38.04 23.18 -6.43
CA GLY A 13 -37.83 22.23 -7.53
C GLY A 13 -37.52 20.88 -6.91
N GLN A 14 -38.46 20.31 -6.16
CA GLN A 14 -39.34 19.24 -6.63
C GLN A 14 -38.59 18.00 -7.11
N ALA A 15 -38.84 16.94 -6.37
CA ALA A 15 -38.38 15.59 -6.57
C ALA A 15 -38.73 15.03 -7.95
N CYS A 16 -37.91 14.11 -8.43
CA CYS A 16 -38.44 12.89 -9.02
C CYS A 16 -37.54 11.71 -8.64
N PHE A 17 -37.96 11.05 -7.57
CA PHE A 17 -37.58 9.71 -7.20
C PHE A 17 -38.03 8.75 -8.31
N ARG A 18 -37.10 8.11 -9.01
CA ARG A 18 -37.42 6.91 -9.81
C ARG A 18 -36.57 5.73 -9.36
N ARG A 19 -37.15 5.05 -8.37
CA ARG A 19 -36.85 3.68 -8.00
C ARG A 19 -37.67 2.79 -8.94
N ASP A 20 -37.09 2.38 -10.07
CA ASP A 20 -37.67 1.31 -10.89
C ASP A 20 -36.89 0.01 -10.64
N SER A 21 -37.22 -0.60 -9.51
CA SER A 21 -37.19 -2.04 -9.36
C SER A 21 -38.40 -2.60 -10.12
N TRP A 22 -38.22 -3.54 -11.06
CA TRP A 22 -39.08 -4.74 -11.24
C TRP A 22 -38.90 -5.43 -12.60
N ARG A 23 -38.91 -6.78 -12.54
CA ARG A 23 -39.17 -7.78 -13.60
C ARG A 23 -37.97 -8.03 -14.54
N ARG A 24 -37.24 -9.15 -14.49
CA ARG A 24 -37.65 -10.57 -14.55
C ARG A 24 -38.78 -10.81 -15.55
N THR A 25 -38.42 -10.98 -16.81
CA THR A 25 -39.23 -11.78 -17.74
C THR A 25 -38.30 -12.53 -18.68
N SER A 26 -38.26 -13.83 -18.45
CA SER A 26 -37.69 -14.86 -19.30
C SER A 26 -38.44 -14.90 -20.63
N LEU A 27 -37.74 -14.82 -21.77
CA LEU A 27 -38.23 -15.43 -23.01
C LEU A 27 -37.11 -16.24 -23.65
N ARG A 28 -37.39 -17.54 -23.71
CA ARG A 28 -36.64 -18.58 -24.37
C ARG A 28 -37.03 -18.60 -25.86
N LEU A 29 -36.06 -19.03 -26.69
CA LEU A 29 -36.18 -19.69 -28.00
C LEU A 29 -36.48 -18.80 -29.22
N ILE A 30 -35.43 -18.51 -30.01
CA ILE A 30 -35.41 -18.81 -31.46
C ILE A 30 -34.00 -19.32 -31.80
N SER A 31 -33.94 -20.47 -32.46
CA SER A 31 -32.74 -21.22 -32.82
C SER A 31 -32.47 -21.11 -34.33
N LEU A 32 -31.19 -21.20 -34.72
CA LEU A 32 -30.65 -21.59 -36.05
C LEU A 32 -30.89 -20.57 -37.20
N VAL A 33 -29.99 -20.21 -38.11
CA VAL A 33 -28.64 -20.59 -38.58
C VAL A 33 -28.18 -19.42 -39.48
N VAL A 34 -26.89 -19.13 -39.59
CA VAL A 34 -26.16 -18.95 -40.88
C VAL A 34 -24.77 -18.41 -40.57
N ALA A 35 -23.81 -19.08 -41.20
CA ALA A 35 -22.39 -18.87 -41.15
C ALA A 35 -21.96 -17.48 -41.63
N GLY A 36 -20.94 -16.95 -40.96
CA GLY A 36 -20.21 -15.75 -41.36
C GLY A 36 -18.83 -15.76 -40.72
N LEU A 37 -17.95 -16.65 -41.21
CA LEU A 37 -16.52 -16.51 -41.02
C LEU A 37 -16.10 -15.14 -41.59
N LEU A 38 -15.81 -14.18 -40.72
CA LEU A 38 -15.04 -13.00 -41.08
C LEU A 38 -13.85 -12.90 -40.11
N LEU A 39 -12.67 -13.01 -40.72
CA LEU A 39 -11.37 -12.87 -40.11
C LEU A 39 -11.26 -11.54 -39.35
N SER A 40 -10.94 -11.61 -38.07
CA SER A 40 -10.12 -10.59 -37.44
C SER A 40 -9.22 -11.29 -36.42
N ALA A 41 -8.08 -11.76 -36.92
CA ALA A 41 -6.97 -12.12 -36.06
C ALA A 41 -6.37 -10.80 -35.54
N CYS A 42 -6.69 -10.42 -34.31
CA CYS A 42 -5.83 -9.50 -33.58
C CYS A 42 -4.53 -10.28 -33.33
N ALA A 43 -3.54 -10.05 -34.18
CA ALA A 43 -2.17 -10.37 -33.84
C ALA A 43 -1.78 -9.46 -32.68
N ASP A 44 -1.87 -9.98 -31.45
CA ASP A 44 -1.24 -9.35 -30.29
C ASP A 44 0.25 -9.24 -30.61
N SER A 45 0.65 -8.02 -30.96
CA SER A 45 2.04 -7.66 -31.13
C SER A 45 2.63 -7.62 -29.74
N SER A 46 3.00 -8.78 -29.20
CA SER A 46 3.88 -8.87 -28.04
C SER A 46 5.26 -8.37 -28.51
N THR A 47 5.40 -7.05 -28.63
CA THR A 47 6.69 -6.39 -28.70
C THR A 47 7.40 -6.82 -27.43
N GLY A 48 8.39 -7.70 -27.59
CA GLY A 48 9.28 -8.15 -26.55
C GLY A 48 9.99 -6.94 -25.96
N GLY A 49 9.37 -6.34 -24.96
CA GLY A 49 10.07 -5.54 -23.98
C GLY A 49 11.01 -6.51 -23.29
N ASN A 50 12.30 -6.43 -23.61
CA ASN A 50 13.35 -6.98 -22.77
C ASN A 50 13.26 -6.28 -21.41
N SER A 51 12.31 -6.68 -20.56
CA SER A 51 12.41 -6.42 -19.14
C SER A 51 13.57 -7.28 -18.68
N THR A 52 14.76 -6.68 -18.63
CA THR A 52 15.87 -7.25 -17.88
C THR A 52 15.41 -7.28 -16.43
N GLN A 53 14.73 -8.37 -16.04
CA GLN A 53 14.35 -8.58 -14.66
C GLN A 53 15.64 -8.72 -13.88
N VAL A 54 15.98 -7.68 -13.12
CA VAL A 54 17.02 -7.74 -12.11
C VAL A 54 16.52 -8.70 -11.04
N SER A 55 16.80 -9.99 -11.23
CA SER A 55 16.53 -11.03 -10.26
C SER A 55 17.45 -10.80 -9.07
N ARG A 56 16.93 -10.12 -8.05
CA ARG A 56 17.64 -9.90 -6.81
C ARG A 56 17.53 -11.18 -5.99
N ASN A 57 18.58 -11.99 -5.97
CA ASN A 57 18.71 -13.12 -5.07
C ASN A 57 18.73 -12.60 -3.63
N THR A 58 17.55 -12.45 -3.04
CA THR A 58 17.39 -12.01 -1.66
C THR A 58 17.55 -13.26 -0.80
N PRO A 59 18.47 -13.29 0.19
CA PRO A 59 18.63 -14.42 1.09
C PRO A 59 17.30 -14.81 1.73
N ALA A 60 17.07 -16.09 2.05
CA ALA A 60 15.81 -16.51 2.68
C ALA A 60 15.74 -16.17 4.19
N ALA A 61 16.88 -15.85 4.81
CA ALA A 61 17.00 -15.62 6.25
C ALA A 61 18.21 -14.71 6.58
N PRO A 62 18.22 -14.05 7.74
CA PRO A 62 19.39 -13.30 8.22
C PRO A 62 20.58 -14.24 8.55
N PRO A 63 21.82 -13.73 8.52
CA PRO A 63 22.99 -14.47 8.99
C PRO A 63 22.81 -14.93 10.44
N GLY A 64 23.05 -16.22 10.72
CA GLY A 64 22.91 -16.80 12.07
C GLY A 64 21.49 -17.17 12.48
N ALA A 65 20.52 -17.18 11.55
CA ALA A 65 19.18 -17.68 11.81
C ALA A 65 19.17 -19.12 12.34
N ALA A 66 18.31 -19.41 13.32
CA ALA A 66 18.16 -20.74 13.89
C ALA A 66 17.75 -21.76 12.81
N PRO A 67 18.26 -23.01 12.85
CA PRO A 67 17.85 -24.05 11.90
C PRO A 67 16.34 -24.26 11.91
N GLY A 68 15.72 -24.36 10.73
CA GLY A 68 14.28 -24.56 10.59
C GLY A 68 13.41 -23.32 10.82
N SER A 69 13.99 -22.15 11.15
CA SER A 69 13.24 -20.90 11.25
C SER A 69 12.96 -20.28 9.88
N CYS A 70 11.77 -19.68 9.73
CA CYS A 70 11.36 -19.01 8.50
C CYS A 70 11.29 -17.49 8.70
N TRP A 71 11.77 -16.76 7.70
CA TRP A 71 11.96 -15.32 7.79
C TRP A 71 11.35 -14.61 6.58
N ALA A 72 10.94 -13.38 6.81
CA ALA A 72 10.49 -12.46 5.78
C ALA A 72 11.22 -11.12 5.94
N THR A 73 11.27 -10.34 4.86
CA THR A 73 11.91 -9.03 4.86
C THR A 73 10.85 -7.93 4.89
N HIS A 74 10.95 -7.04 5.88
CA HIS A 74 10.20 -5.80 5.92
C HIS A 74 11.05 -4.67 5.34
N THR A 75 10.54 -4.03 4.29
CA THR A 75 11.18 -2.88 3.64
C THR A 75 10.53 -1.58 4.11
N THR A 76 11.32 -0.72 4.74
CA THR A 76 10.95 0.68 4.94
C THR A 76 11.45 1.52 3.75
N PRO A 77 10.56 2.21 3.01
CA PRO A 77 10.97 2.99 1.84
C PRO A 77 11.79 4.22 2.22
N ALA A 78 12.60 4.70 1.27
CA ALA A 78 13.32 5.95 1.43
C ALA A 78 12.35 7.15 1.42
N VAL A 79 12.64 8.16 2.23
CA VAL A 79 11.99 9.48 2.17
C VAL A 79 12.95 10.43 1.48
N ILE A 80 12.50 10.96 0.35
CA ILE A 80 13.23 11.91 -0.49
C ILE A 80 12.52 13.25 -0.37
N GLU A 81 13.28 14.30 -0.10
CA GLU A 81 12.76 15.66 -0.02
C GLU A 81 13.46 16.57 -1.02
N THR A 82 12.69 17.47 -1.60
CA THR A 82 13.23 18.53 -2.47
C THR A 82 13.66 19.70 -1.59
N VAL A 83 14.96 19.90 -1.47
CA VAL A 83 15.54 20.96 -0.65
C VAL A 83 16.08 22.08 -1.54
N THR A 84 15.69 23.31 -1.27
CA THR A 84 16.28 24.51 -1.87
C THR A 84 17.31 25.10 -0.91
N VAL A 85 18.58 25.06 -1.29
CA VAL A 85 19.70 25.60 -0.51
C VAL A 85 20.26 26.87 -1.16
N GLN A 86 20.78 27.79 -0.35
CA GLN A 86 21.57 28.91 -0.86
C GLN A 86 23.05 28.55 -0.79
N VAL A 87 23.64 28.29 -1.95
CA VAL A 87 25.07 28.00 -2.06
C VAL A 87 25.81 29.32 -2.24
N MET A 88 26.76 29.61 -1.35
CA MET A 88 27.63 30.77 -1.49
C MET A 88 28.53 30.60 -2.71
N THR A 89 28.39 31.46 -3.71
CA THR A 89 29.21 31.45 -4.92
C THR A 89 30.42 32.35 -4.80
N ARG A 90 30.36 33.35 -3.91
CA ARG A 90 31.47 34.24 -3.61
C ARG A 90 31.38 34.75 -2.18
N PRO A 91 32.46 34.69 -1.38
CA PRO A 91 32.46 35.23 -0.03
C PRO A 91 32.43 36.76 -0.03
N ALA A 92 32.08 37.34 1.12
CA ALA A 92 32.19 38.78 1.33
C ALA A 92 33.67 39.20 1.34
N ARG A 93 33.94 40.44 0.92
CA ARG A 93 35.26 41.07 1.04
C ARG A 93 35.20 42.19 2.07
N THR A 94 36.19 42.21 2.95
CA THR A 94 36.35 43.21 4.00
C THR A 94 37.65 43.99 3.83
N ALA A 95 37.67 45.22 4.34
CA ALA A 95 38.86 46.06 4.48
C ALA A 95 39.64 45.68 5.75
N PRO A 96 40.91 46.11 5.88
CA PRO A 96 41.72 45.85 7.08
C PRO A 96 41.13 46.42 8.38
N ASP A 97 40.29 47.45 8.28
CA ASP A 97 39.54 48.07 9.39
C ASP A 97 38.25 47.29 9.76
N GLY A 98 37.98 46.16 9.11
CA GLY A 98 36.80 45.33 9.32
C GLY A 98 35.56 45.74 8.52
N ARG A 99 35.60 46.84 7.77
CA ARG A 99 34.45 47.30 6.98
C ARG A 99 34.18 46.38 5.78
N VAL A 100 32.92 46.01 5.54
CA VAL A 100 32.53 45.20 4.36
C VAL A 100 32.62 46.07 3.09
N ILE A 101 33.51 45.68 2.17
CA ILE A 101 33.69 46.33 0.84
C ILE A 101 32.74 45.71 -0.18
N ALA A 102 32.48 44.41 -0.09
CA ALA A 102 31.53 43.72 -0.96
C ALA A 102 30.82 42.60 -0.19
N PRO A 103 29.47 42.49 -0.27
CA PRO A 103 28.75 41.41 0.37
C PRO A 103 28.99 40.07 -0.34
N ALA A 104 28.74 38.97 0.38
CA ALA A 104 28.74 37.63 -0.20
C ALA A 104 27.65 37.49 -1.28
N ARG A 105 27.91 36.68 -2.29
CA ARG A 105 26.94 36.32 -3.35
C ARG A 105 26.53 34.87 -3.18
N PHE A 106 25.23 34.63 -3.35
CA PHE A 106 24.62 33.30 -3.22
C PHE A 106 23.84 32.94 -4.49
N ARG A 107 23.74 31.65 -4.76
CA ARG A 107 22.86 31.07 -5.78
C ARG A 107 21.93 30.08 -5.10
N ARG A 108 20.65 30.11 -5.47
CA ARG A 108 19.70 29.08 -5.02
C ARG A 108 19.89 27.83 -5.87
N GLU A 109 20.02 26.69 -5.22
CA GLU A 109 20.11 25.38 -5.85
C GLU A 109 19.03 24.49 -5.25
N THR A 110 18.28 23.82 -6.12
CA THR A 110 17.27 22.84 -5.71
C THR A 110 17.80 21.45 -6.00
N ARG A 111 17.82 20.58 -4.99
CA ARG A 111 18.27 19.19 -5.14
C ARG A 111 17.37 18.24 -4.35
N GLN A 112 17.40 16.96 -4.74
CA GLN A 112 16.72 15.89 -4.01
C GLN A 112 17.69 15.30 -2.99
N ASP A 113 17.36 15.44 -1.71
CA ASP A 113 18.14 14.86 -0.62
C ASP A 113 17.38 13.66 -0.03
N ILE A 114 18.10 12.55 0.18
CA ILE A 114 17.56 11.37 0.87
C ILE A 114 17.63 11.64 2.37
N VAL A 115 16.54 12.15 2.95
CA VAL A 115 16.46 12.49 4.38
C VAL A 115 16.36 11.23 5.24
N ARG A 116 15.71 10.18 4.71
CA ARG A 116 15.70 8.86 5.34
C ARG A 116 15.99 7.77 4.30
N PRO A 117 17.08 7.00 4.45
CA PRO A 117 17.38 5.94 3.50
C PRO A 117 16.40 4.79 3.63
N ARG A 118 16.22 4.05 2.52
CA ARG A 118 15.54 2.75 2.52
C ARG A 118 16.28 1.80 3.46
N ARG A 119 15.53 1.05 4.27
CA ARG A 119 16.06 0.01 5.15
C ARG A 119 15.29 -1.29 4.92
N GLU A 120 16.00 -2.39 4.95
CA GLU A 120 15.44 -3.75 4.92
C GLU A 120 15.74 -4.39 6.27
N SER A 121 14.72 -4.97 6.89
CA SER A 121 14.79 -5.60 8.20
C SER A 121 14.19 -7.00 8.11
N TRP A 122 14.74 -7.95 8.88
CA TRP A 122 14.26 -9.32 8.91
C TRP A 122 13.29 -9.51 10.08
N PHE A 123 12.25 -10.31 9.87
CA PHE A 123 11.36 -10.75 10.93
C PHE A 123 10.96 -12.21 10.71
N GLU A 124 10.74 -12.94 11.80
CA GLU A 124 10.27 -14.32 11.73
C GLU A 124 8.80 -14.38 11.32
N THR A 125 8.47 -15.37 10.52
CA THR A 125 7.11 -15.68 10.04
C THR A 125 6.87 -17.18 10.24
N PRO A 126 5.61 -17.62 10.45
CA PRO A 126 5.29 -19.04 10.32
C PRO A 126 5.81 -19.60 8.99
N CYS A 127 6.34 -20.82 9.03
CA CYS A 127 6.88 -21.44 7.84
C CYS A 127 5.78 -21.74 6.82
N PRO A 128 6.08 -21.74 5.50
CA PRO A 128 5.08 -22.03 4.48
C PRO A 128 4.39 -23.38 4.67
N VAL A 129 5.08 -24.38 5.21
CA VAL A 129 4.52 -25.71 5.51
C VAL A 129 3.46 -25.66 6.62
N ASP A 130 3.60 -24.74 7.57
CA ASP A 130 2.66 -24.59 8.69
C ASP A 130 1.47 -23.70 8.33
N MET A 131 1.59 -22.89 7.27
CA MET A 131 0.55 -21.99 6.72
C MET A 131 -0.56 -22.75 5.98
N THR A 132 -1.10 -23.76 6.65
CA THR A 132 -2.21 -24.60 6.19
C THR A 132 -3.54 -23.83 6.16
N PRO A 133 -4.53 -24.28 5.36
CA PRO A 133 -5.87 -23.68 5.37
C PRO A 133 -6.52 -23.66 6.76
N GLN A 134 -6.23 -24.65 7.60
CA GLN A 134 -6.72 -24.75 8.97
C GLN A 134 -6.13 -23.63 9.83
N LEU A 135 -4.81 -23.39 9.75
CA LEU A 135 -4.13 -22.30 10.46
C LEU A 135 -4.67 -20.94 9.99
N VAL A 136 -4.82 -20.75 8.67
CA VAL A 136 -5.35 -19.51 8.10
C VAL A 136 -6.81 -19.30 8.50
N GLY A 137 -7.62 -20.36 8.59
CA GLY A 137 -8.98 -20.28 9.11
C GLY A 137 -9.00 -19.85 10.58
N SER A 138 -8.07 -20.34 11.40
CA SER A 138 -7.89 -19.88 12.78
C SER A 138 -7.45 -18.42 12.85
N LEU A 139 -6.55 -17.99 11.97
CA LEU A 139 -6.14 -16.59 11.83
C LEU A 139 -7.33 -15.69 11.52
N GLN A 140 -8.13 -16.05 10.50
CA GLN A 140 -9.32 -15.29 10.11
C GLN A 140 -10.33 -15.18 11.26
N ARG A 141 -10.57 -16.28 12.02
CA ARG A 141 -11.42 -16.24 13.22
C ARG A 141 -10.86 -15.33 14.30
N ALA A 142 -9.56 -15.44 14.59
CA ALA A 142 -8.90 -14.62 15.61
C ALA A 142 -8.95 -13.12 15.27
N LEU A 143 -8.83 -12.78 13.99
CA LEU A 143 -8.98 -11.40 13.48
C LEU A 143 -10.45 -10.94 13.51
N ALA A 144 -11.40 -11.82 13.20
CA ALA A 144 -12.83 -11.51 13.22
C ALA A 144 -13.35 -11.21 14.63
N VAL A 145 -12.94 -11.99 15.64
CA VAL A 145 -13.25 -11.74 17.05
C VAL A 145 -12.77 -10.36 17.52
N ARG A 146 -11.68 -9.86 16.93
CA ARG A 146 -11.13 -8.52 17.21
C ARG A 146 -11.75 -7.41 16.36
N GLY A 147 -12.76 -7.72 15.53
CA GLY A 147 -13.39 -6.78 14.62
C GLY A 147 -12.50 -6.33 13.45
N LEU A 148 -11.41 -7.04 13.17
CA LEU A 148 -10.45 -6.67 12.13
C LEU A 148 -10.73 -7.34 10.78
N TYR A 149 -11.45 -8.46 10.79
CA TYR A 149 -11.84 -9.24 9.62
C TYR A 149 -13.35 -9.45 9.57
N THR A 150 -13.98 -9.13 8.44
CA THR A 150 -15.45 -9.24 8.25
C THR A 150 -15.82 -10.18 7.10
N GLY A 151 -14.84 -10.83 6.47
CA GLY A 151 -15.06 -11.78 5.39
C GLY A 151 -15.45 -13.17 5.89
N GLU A 152 -15.71 -14.07 4.94
CA GLU A 152 -15.94 -15.49 5.26
C GLU A 152 -14.65 -16.17 5.72
N ILE A 153 -14.77 -17.21 6.53
CA ILE A 153 -13.63 -18.01 6.99
C ILE A 153 -13.29 -19.04 5.90
N THR A 154 -12.54 -18.61 4.88
CA THR A 154 -12.19 -19.41 3.70
C THR A 154 -10.97 -20.30 3.92
N GLY A 155 -10.15 -20.03 4.93
CA GLY A 155 -8.84 -20.66 5.09
C GLY A 155 -7.83 -20.24 4.02
N GLN A 156 -8.12 -19.21 3.24
CA GLN A 156 -7.21 -18.70 2.21
C GLN A 156 -6.55 -17.40 2.67
N LEU A 157 -5.23 -17.31 2.53
CA LEU A 157 -4.49 -16.10 2.85
C LEU A 157 -4.63 -15.12 1.66
N ASP A 158 -5.81 -14.55 1.51
CA ASP A 158 -6.17 -13.62 0.44
C ASP A 158 -5.84 -12.16 0.79
N SER A 159 -6.19 -11.22 -0.09
CA SER A 159 -5.95 -9.79 0.12
C SER A 159 -6.73 -9.23 1.32
N ALA A 160 -7.95 -9.72 1.56
CA ALA A 160 -8.76 -9.30 2.71
C ALA A 160 -8.14 -9.76 4.04
N THR A 161 -7.66 -11.00 4.08
CA THR A 161 -6.96 -11.58 5.23
C THR A 161 -5.64 -10.85 5.48
N ARG A 162 -4.83 -10.62 4.43
CA ARG A 162 -3.57 -9.84 4.52
C ARG A 162 -3.80 -8.40 5.00
N ALA A 163 -4.83 -7.72 4.49
CA ALA A 163 -5.19 -6.38 4.95
C ALA A 163 -5.57 -6.36 6.44
N SER A 164 -6.22 -7.43 6.92
CA SER A 164 -6.63 -7.57 8.32
C SER A 164 -5.44 -7.92 9.23
N VAL A 165 -4.51 -8.74 8.76
CA VAL A 165 -3.19 -8.95 9.40
C VAL A 165 -2.48 -7.61 9.54
N ARG A 166 -2.35 -6.83 8.46
CA ARG A 166 -1.73 -5.50 8.51
C ARG A 166 -2.37 -4.58 9.54
N LYS A 167 -3.71 -4.55 9.60
CA LYS A 167 -4.43 -3.75 10.62
C LYS A 167 -4.10 -4.20 12.03
N PHE A 168 -4.05 -5.51 12.29
CA PHE A 168 -3.67 -6.06 13.59
C PHE A 168 -2.24 -5.65 13.97
N GLN A 169 -1.27 -5.90 13.09
CA GLN A 169 0.14 -5.65 13.35
C GLN A 169 0.47 -4.16 13.50
N LYS A 170 -0.25 -3.30 12.77
CA LYS A 170 -0.10 -1.85 12.87
C LYS A 170 -0.46 -1.31 14.26
N GLN A 171 -1.29 -2.01 15.04
CA GLN A 171 -1.59 -1.63 16.43
C GLN A 171 -0.34 -1.67 17.32
N ASP A 172 0.62 -2.53 16.99
CA ASP A 172 1.93 -2.63 17.64
C ASP A 172 3.03 -1.84 16.90
N GLY A 173 2.65 -0.98 15.95
CA GLY A 173 3.59 -0.21 15.12
C GLY A 173 4.27 -0.99 13.99
N PHE A 174 3.88 -2.25 13.76
CA PHE A 174 4.45 -3.08 12.67
C PHE A 174 3.55 -3.06 11.43
N ASP A 175 3.83 -2.14 10.51
CA ASP A 175 3.02 -1.93 9.30
C ASP A 175 3.41 -2.89 8.16
N ASN A 176 3.05 -4.17 8.30
CA ASN A 176 3.32 -5.21 7.30
C ASN A 176 2.11 -6.15 7.14
N ASP A 177 1.91 -6.72 5.96
CA ASP A 177 0.76 -7.57 5.62
C ASP A 177 1.05 -9.09 5.68
N GLN A 178 2.31 -9.48 5.87
CA GLN A 178 2.69 -10.85 6.20
C GLN A 178 2.60 -11.06 7.71
N LEU A 179 2.15 -12.25 8.12
CA LEU A 179 1.98 -12.59 9.53
C LEU A 179 3.35 -12.83 10.18
N SER A 180 3.74 -11.97 11.12
CA SER A 180 4.94 -12.23 11.92
C SER A 180 4.68 -13.34 12.94
N LEU A 181 5.72 -14.08 13.31
CA LEU A 181 5.64 -15.13 14.32
C LEU A 181 5.23 -14.56 15.68
N LEU A 182 5.68 -13.34 16.01
CA LEU A 182 5.26 -12.61 17.20
C LEU A 182 3.74 -12.35 17.20
N SER A 183 3.19 -11.88 16.08
CA SER A 183 1.75 -11.67 15.91
C SER A 183 0.98 -12.99 15.97
N ALA A 184 1.51 -14.05 15.36
CA ALA A 184 0.91 -15.38 15.40
C ALA A 184 0.81 -15.91 16.84
N ARG A 185 1.86 -15.71 17.65
CA ARG A 185 1.85 -16.02 19.10
C ARG A 185 0.84 -15.17 19.86
N LYS A 186 0.77 -13.85 19.62
CA LYS A 186 -0.24 -12.96 20.23
C LYS A 186 -1.69 -13.35 19.90
N LEU A 187 -1.91 -13.92 18.72
CA LEU A 187 -3.22 -14.42 18.29
C LEU A 187 -3.52 -15.84 18.79
N GLY A 188 -2.57 -16.50 19.47
CA GLY A 188 -2.71 -17.87 19.95
C GLY A 188 -2.66 -18.93 18.85
N LEU A 189 -2.02 -18.62 17.71
CA LEU A 189 -1.92 -19.51 16.55
C LEU A 189 -0.71 -20.43 16.61
N VAL A 190 0.32 -20.03 17.35
CA VAL A 190 1.58 -20.76 17.52
C VAL A 190 1.91 -20.83 19.00
N ALA A 191 2.40 -21.98 19.45
CA ALA A 191 2.83 -22.17 20.83
C ALA A 191 3.98 -21.21 21.18
N VAL A 192 3.96 -20.72 22.42
CA VAL A 192 5.10 -20.01 23.01
C VAL A 192 5.92 -21.08 23.73
N GLU A 193 7.15 -21.31 23.27
CA GLU A 193 8.11 -22.10 24.03
C GLU A 193 8.49 -21.29 25.26
N THR A 194 8.09 -21.79 26.43
CA THR A 194 8.38 -21.23 27.76
C THR A 194 9.51 -21.99 28.41
#